data_AF-A0A2Z2KFF7-F1
#
_entry.id   AF-A0A2Z2KFF7-F1
#
_cell.length_a   1.000
_cell.length_b   1.000
_cell.length_c   1.000
_cell.angle_alpha   90.00
_cell.angle_beta   90.00
_cell.angle_gamma   90.00
#
_symmetry.space_group_name_H-M   'P 1'
#
loop_
_entity.id
_entity.type
_entity.pdbx_description
1 polymer ?
#
loop_
_entity_poly.entity_id
_entity_poly.type
_entity_poly.pdbx_seq_one_letter_code
_entity_poly.pdbx_strand_id
1 'polypeptide(L)'
;MSATKECPVLNIKKIGIEDHAVKRVIQRYHRENKQDALNFCKSLLGNAKYIGETTCDKGNKAQMFVAPNKIQIYLSIDFSTIRTIMDSKEKSFIVYDKNDVVSDSDSHIFSKVKDIPLQDKLIKLYQTEFKKHDRLEKRMSKEFLDFKFMKQLEIAELNLLAHKTKSKQLRDESIDKVKHLEADISSNFNELKRVQDSKRQISKALASLLTV
;
A
#
# COMPACT_ATOMS: atom_id res chain seq x y z
N MET A 1 20.05 7.02 19.17
CA MET A 1 19.97 8.13 18.20
C MET A 1 19.09 7.69 17.05
N SER A 2 17.84 8.16 17.00
CA SER A 2 16.89 7.80 15.95
C SER A 2 17.27 8.52 14.67
N ALA A 3 17.68 7.79 13.64
CA ALA A 3 17.68 8.30 12.27
C ALA A 3 16.22 8.57 11.87
N THR A 4 15.74 9.78 12.19
CA THR A 4 14.63 10.41 11.49
C THR A 4 15.04 10.44 10.03
N LYS A 5 14.46 9.55 9.21
CA LYS A 5 14.54 9.66 7.76
C LYS A 5 14.08 11.08 7.45
N GLU A 6 14.99 11.92 6.98
CA GLU A 6 14.67 13.28 6.59
C GLU A 6 13.50 13.24 5.61
N CYS A 7 12.52 14.12 5.86
CA CYS A 7 11.41 14.26 4.93
C CYS A 7 12.01 14.60 3.56
N PRO A 8 11.75 13.81 2.50
CA PRO A 8 12.31 14.10 1.19
C PRO A 8 11.88 15.50 0.75
N VAL A 9 12.84 16.28 0.24
CA VAL A 9 12.57 17.65 -0.22
C VAL A 9 11.66 17.59 -1.45
N LEU A 10 10.39 17.94 -1.27
CA LEU A 10 9.39 17.92 -2.33
C LEU A 10 9.39 19.22 -3.13
N ASN A 11 9.49 19.14 -4.46
CA ASN A 11 9.22 20.28 -5.33
C ASN A 11 7.72 20.38 -5.65
N ILE A 12 6.95 20.89 -4.69
CA ILE A 12 5.47 20.95 -4.74
C ILE A 12 4.96 21.62 -6.03
N LYS A 13 5.70 22.60 -6.57
CA LYS A 13 5.30 23.33 -7.78
C LYS A 13 5.24 22.40 -9.00
N LYS A 14 6.17 21.45 -9.12
CA LYS A 14 6.30 20.53 -10.26
C LYS A 14 5.45 19.26 -10.14
N ILE A 15 4.79 19.03 -9.01
CA ILE A 15 3.97 17.84 -8.81
C ILE A 15 2.72 17.90 -9.71
N GLY A 16 2.46 16.81 -10.43
CA GLY A 16 1.23 16.55 -11.18
C GLY A 16 0.24 15.66 -10.43
N ILE A 17 -0.95 15.46 -11.00
CA ILE A 17 -2.01 14.62 -10.41
C ILE A 17 -2.55 13.63 -11.45
N GLU A 18 -2.64 12.36 -11.09
CA GLU A 18 -3.27 11.33 -11.93
C GLU A 18 -4.79 11.49 -11.96
N ASP A 19 -5.44 11.10 -13.06
CA ASP A 19 -6.89 11.22 -13.22
C ASP A 19 -7.67 10.45 -12.15
N HIS A 20 -7.11 9.33 -11.66
CA HIS A 20 -7.68 8.59 -10.54
C HIS A 20 -7.71 9.40 -9.24
N ALA A 21 -6.64 10.13 -8.94
CA ALA A 21 -6.58 11.02 -7.80
C ALA A 21 -7.55 12.19 -7.96
N VAL A 22 -7.65 12.79 -9.16
CA VAL A 22 -8.62 13.85 -9.47
C VAL A 22 -10.05 13.38 -9.17
N LYS A 23 -10.44 12.20 -9.69
CA LYS A 23 -11.77 11.62 -9.44
C LYS A 23 -12.06 11.49 -7.94
N ARG A 24 -11.11 10.96 -7.15
CA ARG A 24 -11.27 10.84 -5.70
C ARG A 24 -11.40 12.20 -5.01
N VAL A 25 -10.63 13.19 -5.44
CA VAL A 25 -10.67 14.52 -4.84
C VAL A 25 -12.01 15.21 -5.09
N ILE A 26 -12.52 15.13 -6.33
CA ILE A 26 -13.83 15.67 -6.71
C ILE A 26 -14.94 14.97 -5.91
N GLN A 27 -14.92 13.63 -5.88
CA GLN A 27 -15.97 12.84 -5.22
C GLN A 27 -15.99 13.02 -3.70
N ARG A 28 -14.82 13.16 -3.06
CA ARG A 28 -14.70 13.10 -1.59
C ARG A 28 -14.56 14.46 -0.93
N TYR A 29 -13.95 15.41 -1.62
CA TYR A 29 -13.68 16.75 -1.09
C TYR A 29 -14.38 17.85 -1.88
N HIS A 30 -15.34 17.47 -2.74
CA HIS A 30 -16.23 18.37 -3.48
C HIS A 30 -15.48 19.48 -4.24
N ARG A 31 -14.33 19.13 -4.83
CA ARG A 31 -13.55 20.02 -5.70
C ARG A 31 -14.14 20.04 -7.09
N GLU A 32 -13.99 21.15 -7.79
CA GLU A 32 -14.74 21.39 -9.03
C GLU A 32 -14.02 20.86 -10.27
N ASN A 33 -12.70 21.06 -10.33
CA ASN A 33 -11.93 20.80 -11.54
C ASN A 33 -10.54 20.23 -11.22
N LYS A 34 -9.84 19.73 -12.27
CA LYS A 34 -8.52 19.11 -12.13
C LYS A 34 -7.47 20.05 -11.53
N GLN A 35 -7.54 21.34 -11.83
CA GLN A 35 -6.59 22.33 -11.32
C GLN A 35 -6.81 22.63 -9.83
N ASP A 36 -8.06 22.78 -9.42
CA ASP A 36 -8.47 22.95 -8.02
C ASP A 36 -8.10 21.71 -7.20
N ALA A 37 -8.38 20.51 -7.73
CA ALA A 37 -7.95 19.25 -7.11
C ALA A 37 -6.42 19.17 -6.94
N LEU A 38 -5.65 19.60 -7.93
CA LEU A 38 -4.19 19.65 -7.85
C LEU A 38 -3.71 20.64 -6.78
N ASN A 39 -4.28 21.85 -6.76
CA ASN A 39 -3.93 22.89 -5.80
C ASN A 39 -4.28 22.47 -4.37
N PHE A 40 -5.43 21.82 -4.18
CA PHE A 40 -5.83 21.23 -2.91
C PHE A 40 -4.83 20.19 -2.43
N CYS A 41 -4.41 19.25 -3.29
CA CYS A 41 -3.42 18.26 -2.88
C CYS A 41 -2.04 18.87 -2.60
N LYS A 42 -1.62 19.89 -3.36
CA LYS A 42 -0.36 20.63 -3.14
C LYS A 42 -0.36 21.34 -1.78
N SER A 43 -1.47 21.96 -1.39
CA SER A 43 -1.57 22.63 -0.08
C SER A 43 -1.50 21.63 1.07
N LEU A 44 -2.13 20.46 0.93
CA LEU A 44 -2.04 19.38 1.91
C LEU A 44 -0.62 18.84 2.05
N LEU A 45 0.09 18.64 0.93
CA LEU A 45 1.48 18.15 0.94
C LEU A 45 2.45 19.10 1.65
N GLY A 46 2.21 20.41 1.60
CA GLY A 46 3.06 21.41 2.27
C GLY A 46 3.16 21.22 3.78
N ASN A 47 2.12 20.66 4.41
CA ASN A 47 2.06 20.40 5.85
C ASN A 47 2.07 18.90 6.18
N ALA A 48 2.32 18.03 5.20
CA ALA A 48 2.22 16.59 5.38
C ALA A 48 3.47 15.99 6.01
N LYS A 49 3.27 15.01 6.89
CA LYS A 49 4.35 14.17 7.44
C LYS A 49 4.61 12.99 6.50
N TYR A 50 5.87 12.76 6.19
CA TYR A 50 6.28 11.58 5.42
C TYR A 50 6.21 10.32 6.28
N ILE A 51 5.59 9.26 5.76
CA ILE A 51 5.48 7.96 6.41
C ILE A 51 6.57 7.01 5.91
N GLY A 52 6.63 6.83 4.59
CA GLY A 52 7.49 5.82 3.98
C GLY A 52 6.95 5.31 2.64
N GLU A 53 7.70 4.39 2.05
CA GLU A 53 7.31 3.68 0.84
C GLU A 53 6.30 2.58 1.17
N THR A 54 5.15 2.62 0.51
CA THR A 54 4.04 1.67 0.65
C THR A 54 3.51 1.26 -0.72
N THR A 55 2.49 0.41 -0.76
CA THR A 55 1.77 0.06 -1.99
C THR A 55 0.41 0.76 -2.03
N CYS A 56 0.06 1.33 -3.18
CA CYS A 56 -1.26 1.92 -3.41
C CYS A 56 -2.32 0.83 -3.61
N ASP A 57 -3.60 1.21 -3.69
CA ASP A 57 -4.74 0.29 -3.89
C ASP A 57 -4.63 -0.58 -5.15
N LYS A 58 -3.84 -0.16 -6.13
CA LYS A 58 -3.56 -0.91 -7.36
C LYS A 58 -2.33 -1.82 -7.27
N GLY A 59 -1.71 -1.94 -6.09
CA GLY A 59 -0.48 -2.73 -5.88
C GLY A 59 0.81 -2.05 -6.33
N ASN A 60 0.74 -0.82 -6.87
CA ASN A 60 1.93 -0.09 -7.29
C ASN A 60 2.65 0.52 -6.09
N LYS A 61 3.98 0.47 -6.11
CA LYS A 61 4.83 1.19 -5.15
C LYS A 61 4.56 2.70 -5.18
N ALA A 62 4.50 3.30 -4.01
CA ALA A 62 4.17 4.70 -3.81
C ALA A 62 4.80 5.22 -2.51
N GLN A 63 5.05 6.53 -2.45
CA GLN A 63 5.50 7.22 -1.24
C GLN A 63 4.29 7.78 -0.52
N MET A 64 4.12 7.45 0.76
CA MET A 64 2.96 7.88 1.55
C MET A 64 3.29 9.08 2.41
N PHE A 65 2.41 10.06 2.33
CA PHE A 65 2.39 11.27 3.14
C PHE A 65 1.05 11.38 3.85
N VAL A 66 1.04 12.01 5.02
CA VAL A 66 -0.16 12.19 5.81
C VAL A 66 -0.29 13.66 6.20
N ALA A 67 -1.34 14.30 5.71
CA ALA A 67 -1.67 15.68 6.02
C ALA A 67 -2.38 15.80 7.37
N PRO A 68 -2.36 16.98 8.02
CA PRO A 68 -2.93 17.18 9.37
C PRO A 68 -4.40 16.78 9.48
N ASN A 69 -5.18 16.96 8.40
CA ASN A 69 -6.62 16.66 8.37
C ASN A 69 -6.96 15.17 8.19
N LYS A 70 -6.07 14.25 8.59
CA LYS A 70 -6.28 12.80 8.44
C LYS A 70 -6.36 12.35 6.98
N ILE A 71 -5.69 13.06 6.07
CA ILE A 71 -5.69 12.75 4.65
C ILE A 71 -4.36 12.09 4.27
N GLN A 72 -4.44 10.89 3.71
CA GLN A 72 -3.31 10.13 3.18
C GLN A 72 -3.13 10.46 1.71
N ILE A 73 -1.91 10.82 1.32
CA ILE A 73 -1.53 11.16 -0.04
C ILE A 73 -0.46 10.18 -0.51
N TYR A 74 -0.71 9.53 -1.64
CA TYR A 74 0.19 8.57 -2.25
C TYR A 74 0.83 9.22 -3.47
N LEU A 75 2.14 9.45 -3.39
CA LEU A 75 2.96 9.95 -4.48
C LEU A 75 3.64 8.78 -5.21
N SER A 76 4.00 9.00 -6.47
CA SER A 76 4.89 8.13 -7.21
C SER A 76 6.28 8.04 -6.53
N ILE A 77 7.07 7.03 -6.87
CA ILE A 77 8.39 6.79 -6.24
C ILE A 77 9.34 7.97 -6.45
N ASP A 78 9.23 8.63 -7.61
CA ASP A 78 10.00 9.81 -8.04
C ASP A 78 9.40 11.14 -7.53
N PHE A 79 8.35 11.09 -6.70
CA PHE A 79 7.66 12.26 -6.14
C PHE A 79 7.06 13.23 -7.18
N SER A 80 6.96 12.83 -8.44
CA SER A 80 6.47 13.68 -9.53
C SER A 80 4.95 13.75 -9.60
N THR A 81 4.24 12.68 -9.19
CA THR A 81 2.80 12.53 -9.45
C THR A 81 2.03 12.02 -8.26
N ILE A 82 0.88 12.65 -7.99
CA ILE A 82 -0.09 12.19 -6.99
C ILE A 82 -0.94 11.09 -7.60
N ARG A 83 -0.79 9.88 -7.08
CA ARG A 83 -1.48 8.67 -7.57
C ARG A 83 -2.87 8.52 -6.98
N THR A 84 -3.00 8.80 -5.69
CA THR A 84 -4.28 8.70 -5.01
C THR A 84 -4.30 9.50 -3.70
N ILE A 85 -5.51 9.77 -3.22
CA ILE A 85 -5.80 10.37 -1.91
C ILE A 85 -6.79 9.46 -1.17
N MET A 86 -6.66 9.38 0.16
CA MET A 86 -7.57 8.61 1.01
C MET A 86 -7.77 9.29 2.35
N ASP A 87 -8.99 9.23 2.89
CA ASP A 87 -9.21 9.59 4.29
C ASP A 87 -8.77 8.45 5.19
N SER A 88 -8.01 8.77 6.23
CA SER A 88 -7.66 7.81 7.29
C SER A 88 -8.89 7.30 8.07
N LYS A 89 -10.04 7.97 7.95
CA LYS A 89 -11.31 7.55 8.55
C LYS A 89 -11.99 6.40 7.77
N GLU A 90 -11.63 6.18 6.50
CA GLU A 90 -12.18 5.04 5.75
C GLU A 90 -11.51 3.72 6.17
N LYS A 91 -12.19 3.02 7.09
CA LYS A 91 -12.02 1.61 7.45
C LYS A 91 -10.66 1.22 8.02
N SER A 92 -10.45 1.53 9.30
CA SER A 92 -9.74 0.63 10.22
C SER A 92 -10.77 0.06 11.20
N PHE A 93 -11.52 -0.97 10.78
CA PHE A 93 -12.23 -1.81 11.73
C PHE A 93 -11.16 -2.60 12.48
N ILE A 94 -10.81 -2.15 13.68
CA ILE A 94 -10.36 -3.09 14.71
C ILE A 94 -11.65 -3.47 15.42
N VAL A 95 -12.23 -4.58 15.00
CA VAL A 95 -13.33 -5.22 15.73
C VAL A 95 -12.70 -5.79 16.99
N TYR A 96 -12.93 -5.14 18.12
CA TYR A 96 -12.91 -5.83 19.40
C TYR A 96 -14.34 -6.34 19.61
N ASP A 97 -14.53 -7.67 19.55
CA ASP A 97 -15.61 -8.36 20.26
C ASP A 97 -15.49 -7.97 21.75
N LYS A 98 -16.52 -7.73 22.56
CA LYS A 98 -17.95 -8.04 22.52
C LYS A 98 -18.62 -7.14 23.56
N ASN A 99 -19.87 -6.78 23.28
CA ASN A 99 -20.85 -6.16 24.18
C ASN A 99 -20.66 -4.65 24.43
N ASP A 100 -21.75 -3.92 24.20
CA ASP A 100 -21.99 -2.52 24.53
C ASP A 100 -21.33 -1.47 23.62
N VAL A 101 -21.91 -1.27 22.44
CA VAL A 101 -22.06 0.09 21.90
C VAL A 101 -23.47 0.24 21.35
N VAL A 102 -24.37 0.68 22.22
CA VAL A 102 -25.63 1.27 21.82
C VAL A 102 -25.32 2.50 20.98
N SER A 103 -25.98 2.57 19.83
CA SER A 103 -26.06 3.73 18.96
C SER A 103 -26.46 4.97 19.76
N ASP A 104 -25.59 5.98 19.79
CA ASP A 104 -25.92 7.34 19.39
C ASP A 104 -24.78 8.30 19.75
N SER A 105 -24.58 9.30 18.89
CA SER A 105 -23.65 10.44 18.97
C SER A 105 -22.22 10.27 18.44
N ASP A 106 -22.00 10.97 17.32
CA ASP A 106 -20.76 11.26 16.59
C ASP A 106 -19.65 11.92 17.44
N SER A 107 -19.14 11.21 18.45
CA SER A 107 -17.93 11.64 19.14
C SER A 107 -16.95 10.48 19.27
N HIS A 108 -16.08 10.38 18.26
CA HIS A 108 -14.89 9.55 18.40
C HIS A 108 -14.11 10.00 19.64
N ILE A 109 -13.98 9.09 20.60
CA ILE A 109 -13.18 9.16 21.84
C ILE A 109 -11.73 9.65 21.58
N PHE A 110 -11.28 9.66 20.33
CA PHE A 110 -9.93 10.06 19.90
C PHE A 110 -9.78 11.53 19.44
N SER A 111 -10.80 12.38 19.59
CA SER A 111 -10.76 13.76 19.08
C SER A 111 -10.22 14.81 20.08
N LYS A 112 -10.00 14.45 21.35
CA LYS A 112 -9.51 15.37 22.40
C LYS A 112 -8.41 14.79 23.28
N VAL A 113 -7.50 13.97 22.75
CA VAL A 113 -6.36 13.48 23.52
C VAL A 113 -5.08 13.98 22.89
N LYS A 114 -4.77 15.26 23.16
CA LYS A 114 -3.52 15.90 22.74
C LYS A 114 -2.28 15.34 23.45
N ASP A 115 -2.46 14.48 24.45
CA ASP A 115 -1.40 13.76 25.13
C ASP A 115 -1.89 12.35 25.52
N ILE A 116 -1.87 11.39 24.58
CA ILE A 116 -1.97 9.98 25.00
C ILE A 116 -0.58 9.64 25.55
N PRO A 117 -0.41 9.32 26.86
CA PRO A 117 0.89 9.08 27.49
C PRO A 117 1.68 7.89 26.88
N LEU A 118 1.09 7.17 25.93
CA LEU A 118 1.68 6.06 25.18
C LEU A 118 1.80 6.31 23.67
N GLN A 119 1.38 7.48 23.16
CA GLN A 119 1.35 7.74 21.71
C GLN A 119 2.73 7.57 21.08
N ASP A 120 3.76 8.15 21.68
CA ASP A 120 5.13 8.06 21.19
C ASP A 120 5.66 6.64 21.21
N LYS A 121 5.31 5.86 22.24
CA LYS A 121 5.67 4.44 22.34
C LYS A 121 4.98 3.64 21.25
N LEU A 122 3.70 3.92 20.99
CA LEU A 122 2.90 3.27 19.96
C LEU A 122 3.38 3.63 18.55
N ILE A 123 3.70 4.90 18.29
CA ILE A 123 4.33 5.36 17.04
C ILE A 123 5.65 4.63 16.81
N LYS A 124 6.52 4.56 17.82
CA LYS A 124 7.80 3.83 17.74
C LYS A 124 7.60 2.34 17.46
N LEU A 125 6.59 1.72 18.08
CA LEU A 125 6.26 0.31 17.84
C LEU A 125 5.83 0.09 16.39
N TYR A 126 4.86 0.87 15.89
CA TYR A 126 4.39 0.76 14.50
C TYR A 126 5.49 1.09 13.49
N GLN A 127 6.36 2.06 13.76
CA GLN A 127 7.53 2.33 12.91
C GLN A 127 8.50 1.14 12.86
N THR A 128 8.68 0.45 13.98
CA THR A 128 9.55 -0.74 14.06
C THR A 128 8.94 -1.90 13.29
N GLU A 129 7.65 -2.16 13.48
CA GLU A 129 6.92 -3.20 12.75
C GLU A 129 6.85 -2.90 11.25
N PHE A 130 6.65 -1.64 10.86
CA PHE A 130 6.69 -1.22 9.46
C PHE A 130 8.06 -1.52 8.83
N LYS A 131 9.17 -1.22 9.53
CA LYS A 131 10.52 -1.53 9.04
C LYS A 131 10.75 -3.04 8.89
N LYS A 132 10.22 -3.86 9.81
CA LYS A 132 10.31 -5.33 9.69
C LYS A 132 9.58 -5.82 8.44
N HIS A 133 8.35 -5.36 8.23
CA HIS A 133 7.56 -5.73 7.05
C HIS A 133 8.15 -5.19 5.75
N ASP A 134 8.74 -3.99 5.74
CA ASP A 134 9.44 -3.44 4.56
C ASP A 134 10.65 -4.29 4.16
N ARG A 135 11.44 -4.75 5.14
CA ARG A 135 12.58 -5.65 4.88
C ARG A 135 12.11 -7.02 4.38
N LEU A 136 11.06 -7.56 4.99
CA LEU A 136 10.46 -8.82 4.59
C LEU A 136 9.92 -8.76 3.16
N GLU A 137 9.16 -7.71 2.84
CA GLU A 137 8.63 -7.47 1.50
C GLU A 137 9.74 -7.40 0.46
N LYS A 138 10.82 -6.65 0.73
CA LYS A 138 11.96 -6.52 -0.20
C LYS A 138 12.64 -7.86 -0.46
N ARG A 139 12.86 -8.65 0.59
CA ARG A 139 13.44 -9.98 0.48
C ARG A 139 12.53 -10.91 -0.33
N MET A 140 11.26 -11.04 0.06
CA MET A 140 10.30 -11.90 -0.61
C MET A 140 10.02 -11.47 -2.05
N SER A 141 10.00 -10.16 -2.33
CA SER A 141 9.81 -9.65 -3.70
C SER A 141 10.96 -10.05 -4.60
N LYS A 142 12.21 -10.09 -4.08
CA LYS A 142 13.36 -10.55 -4.84
C LYS A 142 13.27 -12.07 -5.08
N GLU A 143 13.06 -12.83 -4.02
CA GLU A 143 12.92 -14.30 -4.08
C GLU A 143 11.78 -14.71 -5.02
N PHE A 144 10.65 -14.01 -4.99
CA PHE A 144 9.51 -14.25 -5.86
C PHE A 144 9.84 -13.97 -7.34
N LEU A 145 10.56 -12.90 -7.65
CA LEU A 145 10.96 -12.61 -9.03
C LEU A 145 11.87 -13.71 -9.57
N ASP A 146 12.87 -14.11 -8.80
CA ASP A 146 13.80 -15.18 -9.18
C ASP A 146 13.04 -16.51 -9.37
N PHE A 147 12.16 -16.86 -8.41
CA PHE A 147 11.30 -18.05 -8.50
C PHE A 147 10.39 -18.01 -9.73
N LYS A 148 9.73 -16.88 -9.97
CA LYS A 148 8.82 -16.70 -11.11
C LYS A 148 9.55 -16.86 -12.43
N PHE A 149 10.74 -16.28 -12.59
CA PHE A 149 11.51 -16.41 -13.82
C PHE A 149 11.93 -17.85 -14.09
N MET A 150 12.43 -18.56 -13.07
CA MET A 150 12.79 -19.98 -13.21
C MET A 150 11.59 -20.83 -13.61
N LYS A 151 10.44 -20.62 -12.97
CA LYS A 151 9.21 -21.38 -13.27
C LYS A 151 8.62 -21.03 -14.62
N GLN A 152 8.70 -19.78 -15.06
CA GLN A 152 8.27 -19.38 -16.41
C GLN A 152 9.14 -19.99 -17.51
N LEU A 153 10.45 -20.13 -17.27
CA LEU A 153 11.34 -20.84 -18.19
C LEU A 153 10.94 -22.32 -18.30
N GLU A 154 10.71 -22.98 -17.17
CA GLU A 154 10.25 -24.37 -17.12
C GLU A 154 8.90 -24.57 -17.84
N ILE A 155 7.94 -23.66 -17.63
CA ILE A 155 6.65 -23.64 -18.35
C ILE A 155 6.87 -23.51 -19.86
N ALA A 156 7.77 -22.64 -20.31
CA ALA A 156 8.06 -22.45 -21.73
C ALA A 156 8.65 -23.73 -22.37
N GLU A 157 9.55 -24.42 -21.67
CA GLU A 157 10.12 -25.69 -22.12
C GLU A 157 9.05 -26.80 -22.22
N LEU A 158 8.18 -26.92 -21.21
CA LEU A 158 7.08 -27.88 -21.20
C LEU A 158 6.07 -27.60 -22.32
N ASN A 159 5.74 -26.33 -22.56
CA ASN A 159 4.87 -25.94 -23.67
C ASN A 159 5.51 -26.30 -25.03
N LEU A 160 6.80 -26.04 -25.20
CA LEU A 160 7.52 -26.43 -26.41
C LEU A 160 7.51 -27.96 -26.62
N LEU A 161 7.69 -28.73 -25.55
CA LEU A 161 7.62 -30.19 -25.57
C LEU A 161 6.22 -30.68 -25.96
N ALA A 162 5.17 -30.13 -25.33
CA ALA A 162 3.77 -30.45 -25.59
C ALA A 162 3.39 -30.20 -27.07
N HIS A 163 3.93 -29.13 -27.67
CA HIS A 163 3.74 -28.80 -29.08
C HIS A 163 4.50 -29.73 -30.03
N LYS A 164 5.73 -30.12 -29.69
CA LYS A 164 6.57 -30.99 -30.54
C LYS A 164 6.17 -32.46 -30.47
N THR A 165 5.66 -32.92 -29.34
CA THR A 165 5.34 -34.33 -29.13
C THR A 165 4.08 -34.75 -29.90
N LYS A 166 4.16 -35.95 -30.49
CA LYS A 166 3.02 -36.63 -31.12
C LYS A 166 2.25 -37.50 -30.13
N SER A 167 2.85 -37.84 -28.99
CA SER A 167 2.22 -38.66 -27.96
C SER A 167 1.21 -37.82 -27.17
N LYS A 168 -0.05 -38.27 -27.15
CA LYS A 168 -1.12 -37.62 -26.37
C LYS A 168 -0.79 -37.63 -24.88
N GLN A 169 -0.33 -38.76 -24.36
CA GLN A 169 0.02 -38.91 -22.94
C GLN A 169 1.10 -37.90 -22.51
N LEU A 170 2.20 -37.80 -23.26
CA LEU A 170 3.28 -36.84 -22.94
C LEU A 170 2.81 -35.38 -23.01
N ARG A 171 1.88 -35.08 -23.93
CA ARG A 171 1.28 -33.75 -24.04
C ARG A 171 0.43 -33.43 -22.81
N ASP A 172 -0.44 -34.35 -22.41
CA ASP A 172 -1.33 -34.20 -21.27
C ASP A 172 -0.51 -34.05 -19.97
N GLU A 173 0.52 -34.89 -19.78
CA GLU A 173 1.46 -34.78 -18.65
C GLU A 173 2.18 -33.42 -18.60
N SER A 174 2.58 -32.89 -19.76
CA SER A 174 3.24 -31.58 -19.84
C SER A 174 2.28 -30.45 -19.47
N ILE A 175 1.03 -30.51 -19.94
CA ILE A 175 -0.02 -29.53 -19.63
C ILE A 175 -0.34 -29.54 -18.13
N ASP A 176 -0.45 -30.72 -17.52
CA ASP A 176 -0.76 -30.82 -16.10
C ASP A 176 0.39 -30.31 -15.23
N LYS A 177 1.65 -30.56 -15.62
CA LYS A 177 2.81 -29.92 -14.98
C LYS A 177 2.78 -28.40 -15.10
N VAL A 178 2.44 -27.85 -16.27
CA VAL A 178 2.30 -26.39 -16.45
C VAL A 178 1.27 -25.82 -15.48
N LYS A 179 0.09 -26.45 -15.36
CA LYS A 179 -0.94 -26.02 -14.39
C LYS A 179 -0.44 -26.02 -12.95
N HIS A 180 0.32 -27.05 -12.55
CA HIS A 180 0.91 -27.10 -11.23
C HIS A 180 1.91 -25.95 -11.00
N LEU A 181 2.80 -25.68 -11.96
CA LEU A 181 3.77 -24.59 -11.85
C LEU A 181 3.08 -23.21 -11.80
N GLU A 182 2.01 -23.01 -12.56
CA GLU A 182 1.21 -21.79 -12.51
C GLU A 182 0.51 -21.61 -11.15
N ALA A 183 0.00 -22.71 -10.57
CA ALA A 183 -0.58 -22.69 -9.23
C ALA A 183 0.46 -22.32 -8.16
N ASP A 184 1.69 -22.84 -8.27
CA ASP A 184 2.79 -22.50 -7.35
C ASP A 184 3.19 -21.03 -7.44
N ILE A 185 3.30 -20.47 -8.66
CA ILE A 185 3.55 -19.04 -8.87
C ILE A 185 2.44 -18.21 -8.22
N SER A 186 1.18 -18.60 -8.41
CA SER A 186 0.02 -17.91 -7.83
C SER A 186 0.04 -17.97 -6.30
N SER A 187 0.37 -19.12 -5.72
CA SER A 187 0.48 -19.30 -4.27
C SER A 187 1.54 -18.37 -3.66
N ASN A 188 2.76 -18.39 -4.21
CA ASN A 188 3.85 -17.51 -3.75
C ASN A 188 3.53 -16.03 -3.94
N PHE A 189 2.84 -15.66 -5.02
CA PHE A 189 2.38 -14.29 -5.22
C PHE A 189 1.38 -13.85 -4.13
N ASN A 190 0.46 -14.74 -3.72
CA ASN A 190 -0.48 -14.45 -2.66
C ASN A 190 0.20 -14.27 -1.30
N GLU A 191 1.28 -15.00 -1.02
CA GLU A 191 2.08 -14.78 0.19
C GLU A 191 2.76 -13.41 0.20
N LEU A 192 3.38 -13.01 -0.91
CA LEU A 192 3.93 -11.66 -1.06
C LEU A 192 2.85 -10.59 -0.85
N LYS A 193 1.67 -10.81 -1.44
CA LYS A 193 0.52 -9.91 -1.29
C LYS A 193 0.06 -9.78 0.16
N ARG A 194 0.02 -10.88 0.93
CA ARG A 194 -0.30 -10.84 2.37
C ARG A 194 0.65 -9.94 3.14
N VAL A 195 1.96 -10.02 2.87
CA VAL A 195 2.96 -9.14 3.50
C VAL A 195 2.74 -7.67 3.13
N GLN A 196 2.44 -7.40 1.85
CA GLN A 196 2.12 -6.06 1.38
C GLN A 196 0.86 -5.48 2.03
N ASP A 197 -0.17 -6.30 2.21
CA ASP A 197 -1.41 -5.91 2.87
C ASP A 197 -1.20 -5.64 4.36
N SER A 198 -0.44 -6.48 5.07
CA SER A 198 -0.05 -6.23 6.46
C SER A 198 0.74 -4.93 6.62
N LYS A 199 1.71 -4.69 5.73
CA LYS A 199 2.48 -3.43 5.71
C LYS A 199 1.56 -2.22 5.50
N ARG A 200 0.58 -2.33 4.61
CA ARG A 200 -0.42 -1.28 4.35
C ARG A 200 -1.30 -1.02 5.57
N GLN A 201 -1.76 -2.06 6.26
CA GLN A 201 -2.53 -1.93 7.50
C GLN A 201 -1.72 -1.19 8.59
N ILE A 202 -0.46 -1.57 8.78
CA ILE A 202 0.47 -0.88 9.69
C ILE A 202 0.63 0.59 9.29
N SER A 203 0.80 0.88 8.00
CA SER A 203 0.91 2.24 7.47
C SER A 203 -0.33 3.08 7.75
N LYS A 204 -1.52 2.51 7.60
CA LYS A 204 -2.79 3.17 7.92
C LYS A 204 -2.92 3.46 9.43
N ALA A 205 -2.54 2.51 10.27
CA ALA A 205 -2.54 2.69 11.73
C ALA A 205 -1.52 3.77 12.17
N LEU A 206 -0.34 3.80 11.57
CA LEU A 206 0.64 4.85 11.82
C LEU A 206 0.14 6.22 11.38
N ALA A 207 -0.56 6.29 10.23
CA ALA A 207 -1.15 7.51 9.72
C ALA A 207 -2.20 8.09 10.66
N SER A 208 -3.08 7.26 11.23
CA SER A 208 -4.09 7.74 12.19
C SER A 208 -3.46 8.30 13.46
N LEU A 209 -2.34 7.75 13.92
CA LEU A 209 -1.62 8.22 15.12
C LEU A 209 -0.85 9.53 14.90
N LEU A 210 -0.38 9.81 13.68
CA LEU A 210 0.42 11.00 13.38
C LEU A 210 -0.41 12.27 13.09
N THR A 211 -1.72 12.11 13.03
CA THR A 211 -2.73 13.13 12.70
C THR A 211 -3.45 13.73 13.90
N VAL A 212 -2.91 13.50 15.10
CA VAL A 212 -3.36 14.15 16.35
C VAL A 212 -2.66 15.49 16.52
#